data_AF-A0ABD0J0U8-F1
#
_entry.id   AF-A0ABD0J0U8-F1
#
_cell.length_a   1.000
_cell.length_b   1.000
_cell.length_c   1.000
_cell.angle_alpha   90.00
_cell.angle_beta   90.00
_cell.angle_gamma   90.00
#
_symmetry.space_group_name_H-M   'P 1'
#
loop_
_entity.id
_entity.type
_entity.pdbx_description
1 polymer ?
#
loop_
_entity_poly.entity_id
_entity_poly.type
_entity_poly.pdbx_seq_one_letter_code
_entity_poly.pdbx_strand_id
1 'polypeptide(L)'
;MMKDVPMLSTGPQTASIEGFHSVLNHFAPKMYGFSYSGILHRNVLAALHFNENNERKQATRLDGTPRFRVAFKKARKSFALEPVKISCTYGYVDELQEQVVELASVYSIREIKELLKEHEATHAPPPLCVGYEHLRPDKAEAIRAHLSRFIK
;
A
#
# COMPACT_ATOMS: atom_id res chain seq x y z
N MET A 1 -32.57 -5.17 20.00
CA MET A 1 -31.50 -6.05 20.51
C MET A 1 -31.57 -7.45 19.89
N MET A 2 -32.59 -8.29 20.11
CA MET A 2 -32.64 -9.63 19.46
C MET A 2 -32.93 -9.61 17.95
N LYS A 3 -33.59 -8.57 17.43
CA LYS A 3 -33.89 -8.42 15.99
C LYS A 3 -32.65 -8.10 15.14
N ASP A 4 -31.58 -7.66 15.78
CA ASP A 4 -30.35 -7.18 15.13
C ASP A 4 -29.29 -8.29 15.02
N VAL A 5 -29.44 -9.36 15.82
CA VAL A 5 -28.54 -10.53 15.85
C VAL A 5 -28.45 -11.23 14.48
N PRO A 6 -29.54 -11.44 13.72
CA PRO A 6 -29.45 -12.02 12.37
C PRO A 6 -28.84 -11.07 11.32
N MET A 7 -28.70 -9.77 11.65
CA MET A 7 -28.08 -8.78 10.76
C MET A 7 -26.57 -8.63 10.97
N LEU A 8 -26.01 -9.30 11.97
CA LEU A 8 -24.58 -9.42 12.13
C LEU A 8 -24.01 -10.23 10.96
N SER A 9 -22.92 -9.75 10.36
CA SER A 9 -22.16 -10.52 9.38
C SER A 9 -21.70 -11.82 10.05
N THR A 10 -22.17 -12.96 9.55
CA THR A 10 -21.78 -14.29 10.08
C THR A 10 -20.35 -14.69 9.68
N GLY A 11 -19.70 -13.94 8.78
CA GLY A 11 -18.31 -14.13 8.35
C GLY A 11 -17.36 -13.01 8.81
N PRO A 12 -16.04 -13.24 8.73
CA PRO A 12 -15.03 -12.22 9.03
C PRO A 12 -15.26 -10.96 8.19
N GLN A 13 -15.28 -9.79 8.83
CA GLN A 13 -15.46 -8.52 8.13
C GLN A 13 -14.15 -8.11 7.44
N THR A 14 -14.11 -8.21 6.12
CA THR A 14 -12.91 -7.89 5.31
C THR A 14 -12.82 -6.44 4.85
N ALA A 15 -13.79 -5.59 5.21
CA ALA A 15 -13.85 -4.21 4.71
C ALA A 15 -12.58 -3.39 5.04
N SER A 16 -12.00 -3.58 6.23
CA SER A 16 -10.78 -2.87 6.64
C SER A 16 -9.56 -3.33 5.83
N ILE A 17 -9.38 -4.65 5.67
CA ILE A 17 -8.25 -5.20 4.91
C ILE A 17 -8.36 -4.87 3.41
N GLU A 18 -9.57 -4.87 2.85
CA GLU A 18 -9.84 -4.41 1.49
C GLU A 18 -9.53 -2.92 1.33
N GLY A 19 -9.90 -2.10 2.33
CA GLY A 19 -9.55 -0.68 2.39
C GLY A 19 -8.04 -0.46 2.39
N PHE A 20 -7.31 -1.18 3.22
CA PHE A 20 -5.85 -1.09 3.28
C PHE A 20 -5.19 -1.52 1.96
N HIS A 21 -5.63 -2.62 1.34
CA HIS A 21 -5.14 -3.04 0.03
C HIS A 21 -5.37 -1.98 -1.06
N SER A 22 -6.50 -1.27 -1.01
CA SER A 22 -6.75 -0.15 -1.92
C SER A 22 -5.74 0.98 -1.73
N VAL A 23 -5.37 1.29 -0.47
CA VAL A 23 -4.34 2.30 -0.16
C VAL A 23 -2.96 1.83 -0.64
N LEU A 24 -2.58 0.58 -0.35
CA LEU A 24 -1.31 0.01 -0.84
C LEU A 24 -1.18 0.11 -2.36
N ASN A 25 -2.24 -0.23 -3.11
CA ASN A 25 -2.23 -0.12 -4.57
C ASN A 25 -2.06 1.33 -5.07
N HIS A 26 -2.48 2.32 -4.28
CA HIS A 26 -2.28 3.74 -4.62
C HIS A 26 -0.81 4.15 -4.45
N PHE A 27 -0.15 3.72 -3.36
CA PHE A 27 1.23 4.10 -3.05
C PHE A 27 2.28 3.26 -3.77
N ALA A 28 2.02 1.96 -3.96
CA ALA A 28 2.91 0.98 -4.58
C ALA A 28 2.14 0.14 -5.63
N PRO A 29 1.67 0.76 -6.73
CA PRO A 29 0.95 0.04 -7.77
C PRO A 29 1.85 -1.01 -8.44
N LYS A 30 1.31 -2.23 -8.62
CA LYS A 30 2.01 -3.37 -9.24
C LYS A 30 2.47 -3.13 -10.69
N MET A 31 1.89 -2.13 -11.36
CA MET A 31 2.21 -1.79 -12.75
C MET A 31 3.57 -1.11 -12.90
N TYR A 32 4.16 -0.60 -11.81
CA TYR A 32 5.49 0.00 -11.83
C TYR A 32 6.50 -0.90 -11.13
N GLY A 33 7.68 -1.02 -11.74
CA GLY A 33 8.84 -1.64 -11.11
C GLY A 33 9.48 -0.68 -10.12
N PHE A 34 9.62 -1.12 -8.87
CA PHE A 34 10.31 -0.38 -7.81
C PHE A 34 11.47 -1.25 -7.29
N SER A 35 12.54 -0.60 -6.80
CA SER A 35 13.57 -1.31 -6.03
C SER A 35 12.98 -1.87 -4.73
N TYR A 36 13.71 -2.77 -4.06
CA TYR A 36 13.32 -3.28 -2.75
C TYR A 36 13.04 -2.14 -1.78
N SER A 37 13.99 -1.21 -1.63
CA SER A 37 13.82 -0.01 -0.82
C SER A 37 12.61 0.81 -1.26
N GLY A 38 12.40 1.00 -2.57
CA GLY A 38 11.25 1.74 -3.09
C GLY A 38 9.91 1.14 -2.66
N ILE A 39 9.75 -0.19 -2.76
CA ILE A 39 8.53 -0.89 -2.32
C ILE A 39 8.36 -0.79 -0.81
N LEU A 40 9.43 -1.04 -0.05
CA LEU A 40 9.40 -1.03 1.40
C LEU A 40 8.90 0.33 1.93
N HIS A 41 9.54 1.42 1.53
CA HIS A 41 9.19 2.76 2.02
C HIS A 41 7.78 3.18 1.55
N ARG A 42 7.36 2.83 0.34
CA ARG A 42 5.98 3.09 -0.14
C ARG A 42 4.93 2.31 0.66
N ASN A 43 5.22 1.07 1.03
CA ASN A 43 4.35 0.29 1.90
C ASN A 43 4.25 0.91 3.31
N VAL A 44 5.36 1.43 3.84
CA VAL A 44 5.37 2.16 5.11
C VAL A 44 4.51 3.43 5.01
N LEU A 45 4.66 4.22 3.94
CA LEU A 45 3.83 5.40 3.71
C LEU A 45 2.34 5.05 3.58
N ALA A 46 2.01 3.96 2.90
CA ALA A 46 0.65 3.46 2.81
C ALA A 46 0.08 3.10 4.19
N ALA A 47 0.88 2.46 5.05
CA ALA A 47 0.50 2.11 6.41
C ALA A 47 0.27 3.37 7.28
N LEU A 48 1.17 4.36 7.22
CA LEU A 48 1.01 5.64 7.92
C LEU A 48 -0.29 6.33 7.48
N HIS A 49 -0.51 6.45 6.16
CA HIS A 49 -1.71 7.06 5.63
C HIS A 49 -2.99 6.31 6.06
N PHE A 50 -2.96 4.99 6.04
CA PHE A 50 -4.10 4.17 6.46
C PHE A 50 -4.39 4.33 7.96
N ASN A 51 -3.36 4.27 8.81
CA ASN A 51 -3.50 4.42 10.26
C ASN A 51 -4.13 5.76 10.62
N GLU A 52 -3.70 6.85 9.97
CA GLU A 52 -4.26 8.18 10.19
C GLU A 52 -5.73 8.28 9.70
N ASN A 53 -6.08 7.60 8.60
CA ASN A 53 -7.33 7.86 7.88
C ASN A 53 -8.41 6.76 7.96
N ASN A 54 -8.13 5.62 8.61
CA ASN A 54 -9.08 4.49 8.68
C ASN A 54 -10.34 4.86 9.51
N GLU A 55 -10.15 5.51 10.65
CA GLU A 55 -11.20 5.80 11.63
C GLU A 55 -11.75 7.23 11.54
N ARG A 56 -11.71 7.83 10.35
CA ARG A 56 -12.25 9.18 10.12
C ARG A 56 -13.70 9.28 10.57
N LYS A 57 -13.95 10.30 11.39
CA LYS A 57 -15.27 10.64 11.94
C LYS A 57 -16.24 11.05 10.83
N GLN A 58 -17.54 10.94 11.11
CA GLN A 58 -18.56 11.47 10.23
C GLN A 58 -18.46 13.00 10.16
N ALA A 59 -18.56 13.55 8.95
CA ALA A 59 -18.59 14.98 8.71
C ALA A 59 -19.91 15.57 9.21
N THR A 60 -19.84 16.74 9.82
CA THR A 60 -20.99 17.55 10.22
C THR A 60 -21.16 18.75 9.28
N ARG A 61 -22.36 19.32 9.25
CA ARG A 61 -22.62 20.64 8.66
C ARG A 61 -22.27 21.74 9.68
N LEU A 62 -22.36 22.99 9.25
CA LEU A 62 -22.11 24.17 10.10
C LEU A 62 -23.02 24.22 11.34
N ASP A 63 -24.24 23.69 11.24
CA ASP A 63 -25.21 23.58 12.33
C ASP A 63 -24.98 22.36 13.25
N GLY A 64 -23.89 21.60 13.04
CA GLY A 64 -23.59 20.39 13.80
C GLY A 64 -24.30 19.12 13.31
N THR A 65 -25.17 19.20 12.30
CA THR A 65 -25.93 18.03 11.83
C THR A 65 -25.05 17.05 11.05
N PRO A 66 -25.16 15.73 11.28
CA PRO A 66 -24.37 14.72 10.57
C PRO A 66 -24.69 14.64 9.08
N ARG A 67 -23.66 14.58 8.23
CA ARG A 67 -23.81 14.48 6.78
C ARG A 67 -23.99 13.02 6.34
N PHE A 68 -24.98 12.80 5.48
CA PHE A 68 -25.24 11.52 4.83
C PHE A 68 -25.27 11.67 3.31
N ARG A 69 -24.96 10.59 2.61
CA ARG A 69 -25.21 10.45 1.17
C ARG A 69 -26.16 9.28 0.93
N VAL A 70 -26.99 9.39 -0.10
CA VAL A 70 -27.82 8.27 -0.56
C VAL A 70 -26.98 7.40 -1.49
N ALA A 71 -26.84 6.11 -1.17
CA ALA A 71 -26.07 5.15 -1.95
C ALA A 71 -26.94 3.96 -2.37
N PHE A 72 -26.84 3.55 -3.62
CA PHE A 72 -27.54 2.37 -4.12
C PHE A 72 -26.73 1.10 -3.82
N LYS A 73 -27.31 0.20 -3.03
CA LYS A 73 -26.70 -1.08 -2.65
C LYS A 73 -27.08 -2.16 -3.66
N LYS A 74 -26.22 -2.41 -4.66
CA LYS A 74 -26.45 -3.39 -5.73
C LYS A 74 -26.92 -4.76 -5.23
N ALA A 75 -26.30 -5.27 -4.17
CA ALA A 75 -26.63 -6.59 -3.60
C ALA A 75 -28.09 -6.69 -3.10
N ARG A 76 -28.65 -5.60 -2.56
CA ARG A 76 -30.03 -5.54 -2.05
C ARG A 76 -31.00 -4.82 -2.99
N LYS A 77 -30.50 -4.31 -4.12
CA LYS A 77 -31.22 -3.47 -5.10
C LYS A 77 -32.03 -2.35 -4.45
N SER A 78 -31.49 -1.73 -3.40
CA SER A 78 -32.16 -0.70 -2.61
C SER A 78 -31.25 0.48 -2.31
N PHE A 79 -31.85 1.61 -1.95
CA PHE A 79 -31.11 2.78 -1.47
C PHE A 79 -30.88 2.70 0.04
N ALA A 80 -29.70 3.12 0.48
CA ALA A 80 -29.34 3.25 1.87
C ALA A 80 -28.65 4.59 2.13
N LEU A 81 -28.80 5.12 3.34
CA LEU A 81 -28.03 6.28 3.80
C LEU A 81 -26.66 5.81 4.30
N GLU A 82 -25.61 6.45 3.80
CA GLU A 82 -24.23 6.22 4.24
C GLU A 82 -23.67 7.49 4.90
N PRO A 83 -22.98 7.36 6.06
CA PRO A 83 -22.25 8.46 6.67
C PRO A 83 -21.19 9.02 5.71
N VAL A 84 -21.19 10.34 5.51
CA VAL A 84 -20.09 11.01 4.82
C VAL A 84 -18.99 11.25 5.83
N LYS A 85 -17.81 10.67 5.64
CA LYS A 85 -16.65 10.91 6.52
C LYS A 85 -16.00 12.27 6.22
N ILE A 86 -15.31 12.84 7.22
CA ILE A 86 -14.45 14.02 7.02
C ILE A 86 -13.37 13.74 5.98
N SER A 87 -12.81 14.78 5.36
CA SER A 87 -11.69 14.65 4.43
C SER A 87 -10.49 13.94 5.07
N CYS A 88 -9.66 13.32 4.25
CA CYS A 88 -8.41 12.74 4.73
C CYS A 88 -7.47 13.83 5.24
N THR A 89 -6.66 13.46 6.22
CA THR A 89 -5.57 14.27 6.74
C THR A 89 -4.22 13.64 6.36
N TYR A 90 -3.17 14.44 6.44
CA TYR A 90 -1.82 14.09 6.01
C TYR A 90 -0.78 14.53 7.04
N GLY A 91 -1.11 14.51 8.33
CA GLY A 91 -0.20 14.96 9.39
C GLY A 91 1.11 14.17 9.40
N TYR A 92 1.07 12.88 9.08
CA TYR A 92 2.27 12.07 8.89
C TYR A 92 3.23 12.63 7.82
N VAL A 93 2.74 13.36 6.82
CA VAL A 93 3.58 13.97 5.79
C VAL A 93 4.33 15.16 6.35
N ASP A 94 3.65 16.00 7.15
CA ASP A 94 4.26 17.17 7.77
C ASP A 94 5.40 16.73 8.73
N GLU A 95 5.15 15.72 9.56
CA GLU A 95 6.16 15.13 10.45
C GLU A 95 7.37 14.56 9.69
N LEU A 96 7.12 13.84 8.58
CA LEU A 96 8.21 13.31 7.75
C LEU A 96 9.01 14.42 7.06
N GLN A 97 8.35 15.49 6.61
CA GLN A 97 9.02 16.62 5.99
C GLN A 97 9.93 17.35 6.98
N GLU A 98 9.47 17.55 8.21
CA GLU A 98 10.28 18.14 9.28
C GLU A 98 11.53 17.31 9.56
N GLN A 99 11.40 15.98 9.70
CA GLN A 99 12.54 15.09 9.90
C GLN A 99 13.52 15.12 8.72
N VAL A 100 13.03 15.21 7.48
CA VAL A 100 13.88 15.32 6.30
C VAL A 100 14.67 16.63 6.32
N VAL A 101 14.06 17.74 6.72
CA VAL A 101 14.74 19.03 6.86
C VAL A 101 15.81 18.98 7.96
N GLU A 102 15.49 18.39 9.10
CA GLU A 102 16.46 18.21 10.20
C GLU A 102 17.66 17.38 9.74
N LEU A 103 17.43 16.24 9.09
CA LEU A 103 18.49 15.40 8.53
C LEU A 103 19.34 16.15 7.50
N ALA A 104 18.70 16.93 6.63
CA ALA A 104 19.41 17.72 5.61
C ALA A 104 20.24 18.87 6.20
N SER A 105 19.95 19.30 7.43
CA SER A 105 20.75 20.30 8.15
C SER A 105 22.03 19.72 8.74
N VAL A 106 22.05 18.41 9.01
CA VAL A 106 23.16 17.70 9.64
C VAL A 106 24.06 17.02 8.61
N TYR A 107 23.47 16.43 7.58
CA TYR A 107 24.18 15.62 6.60
C TYR A 107 24.19 16.25 5.22
N SER A 108 25.32 16.14 4.53
CA SER A 108 25.38 16.42 3.10
C SER A 108 24.61 15.35 2.31
N ILE A 109 24.15 15.72 1.12
CA ILE A 109 23.49 14.77 0.19
C ILE A 109 24.36 13.55 -0.09
N ARG A 110 25.70 13.70 -0.11
CA ARG A 110 26.63 12.59 -0.33
C ARG A 110 26.59 11.60 0.83
N GLU A 111 26.63 12.08 2.06
CA GLU A 111 26.57 11.23 3.26
C GLU A 111 25.24 10.49 3.35
N ILE A 112 24.12 11.17 3.08
CA ILE A 112 22.79 10.54 3.04
C ILE A 112 22.75 9.41 2.01
N LYS A 113 23.30 9.61 0.81
CA LYS A 113 23.35 8.56 -0.23
C LYS A 113 24.16 7.35 0.21
N GLU A 114 25.30 7.57 0.88
CA GLU A 114 26.14 6.48 1.35
C GLU A 114 25.43 5.67 2.45
N LEU A 115 24.79 6.36 3.40
CA LEU A 115 23.98 5.73 4.46
C LEU A 115 22.82 4.90 3.88
N LEU A 116 22.11 5.43 2.88
CA LEU A 116 21.02 4.70 2.22
C LEU A 116 21.52 3.46 1.49
N LYS A 117 22.69 3.55 0.85
CA LYS A 117 23.30 2.42 0.14
C LYS A 117 23.73 1.31 1.11
N GLU A 118 24.33 1.68 2.24
CA GLU A 118 24.70 0.74 3.30
C GLU A 118 23.46 0.07 3.91
N HIS A 119 22.40 0.85 4.16
CA HIS A 119 21.12 0.33 4.64
C HIS A 119 20.51 -0.67 3.65
N GLU A 120 20.48 -0.36 2.35
CA GLU A 120 19.96 -1.28 1.34
C GLU A 120 20.82 -2.56 1.22
N ALA A 121 22.15 -2.43 1.29
CA ALA A 121 23.05 -3.59 1.23
C ALA A 121 22.87 -4.56 2.43
N THR A 122 22.47 -4.04 3.58
CA THR A 122 22.29 -4.84 4.82
C THR A 122 20.89 -5.45 4.95
N HIS A 123 19.85 -4.79 4.41
CA HIS A 123 18.46 -5.19 4.62
C HIS A 123 17.79 -5.80 3.39
N ALA A 124 18.32 -5.58 2.18
CA ALA A 124 17.72 -6.14 0.98
C ALA A 124 17.89 -7.67 0.97
N PRO A 125 16.80 -8.44 0.82
CA PRO A 125 16.89 -9.88 0.68
C PRO A 125 17.61 -10.23 -0.64
N PRO A 126 18.29 -11.38 -0.70
CA PRO A 126 18.87 -11.86 -1.94
C PRO A 126 17.77 -12.08 -2.99
N PRO A 127 18.09 -11.95 -4.29
CA PRO A 127 17.15 -12.28 -5.35
C PRO A 127 16.62 -13.72 -5.20
N LEU A 128 15.33 -13.93 -5.46
CA LEU A 128 14.68 -15.24 -5.35
C LEU A 128 15.38 -16.33 -6.19
N CYS A 129 16.03 -15.95 -7.29
CA CYS A 129 16.73 -16.88 -8.18
C CYS A 129 18.00 -17.48 -7.57
N VAL A 130 18.55 -16.92 -6.48
CA VAL A 130 19.80 -17.41 -5.87
C VAL A 130 19.70 -18.88 -5.46
N GLY A 131 18.53 -19.32 -4.97
CA GLY A 131 18.31 -20.73 -4.62
C GLY A 131 18.25 -21.68 -5.82
N TYR A 132 18.09 -21.15 -7.03
CA TYR A 132 17.92 -21.91 -8.27
C TYR A 132 19.13 -21.80 -9.20
N GLU A 133 20.26 -21.28 -8.72
CA GLU A 133 21.46 -21.10 -9.56
C GLU A 133 21.92 -22.44 -10.17
N HIS A 134 21.72 -23.55 -9.44
CA HIS A 134 22.00 -24.91 -9.92
C HIS A 134 21.14 -25.35 -11.11
N LEU A 135 19.97 -24.73 -11.33
CA LEU A 135 19.11 -24.99 -12.49
C LEU A 135 19.39 -24.04 -13.65
N ARG A 136 20.28 -23.04 -13.46
CA ARG A 136 20.55 -22.04 -14.48
C ARG A 136 21.36 -22.69 -15.61
N PRO A 137 20.80 -22.82 -16.82
CA PRO A 137 21.54 -23.40 -17.94
C PRO A 137 22.65 -22.45 -18.39
N ASP A 138 23.66 -23.01 -19.05
CA ASP A 138 24.63 -22.20 -19.78
C ASP A 138 23.92 -21.35 -20.84
N LYS A 139 24.43 -20.14 -21.08
CA LYS A 139 23.79 -19.19 -22.01
C LYS A 139 23.70 -19.76 -23.42
N ALA A 140 24.73 -20.46 -23.90
CA ALA A 140 24.72 -21.03 -25.24
C ALA A 140 23.73 -22.20 -25.33
N GLU A 141 23.63 -23.02 -24.28
CA GLU A 141 22.63 -24.09 -24.19
C GLU A 141 21.20 -23.54 -24.18
N ALA A 142 20.93 -22.52 -23.37
CA ALA A 142 19.63 -21.87 -23.30
C ALA A 142 19.20 -21.29 -24.66
N ILE A 143 20.13 -20.66 -25.39
CA ILE A 143 19.88 -20.13 -26.73
C ILE A 143 19.53 -21.27 -27.71
N ARG A 144 20.31 -22.35 -27.73
CA ARG A 144 20.04 -23.50 -28.60
C ARG A 144 18.66 -24.10 -28.33
N ALA A 145 18.31 -24.31 -27.07
CA ALA A 145 17.01 -24.85 -26.68
C ALA A 145 15.84 -23.90 -27.01
N HIS A 146 16.05 -22.58 -26.95
CA HIS A 146 15.03 -21.61 -27.35
C HIS A 146 14.80 -21.61 -28.86
N LEU A 147 15.86 -21.64 -29.67
CA LEU A 147 15.77 -21.65 -31.13
C LEU A 147 15.20 -22.96 -31.68
N SER A 148 15.52 -24.10 -31.05
CA SER A 148 15.00 -25.40 -31.48
C SER A 148 13.49 -25.55 -31.30
N ARG A 149 12.85 -24.76 -30.42
CA ARG A 149 11.39 -24.76 -30.20
C ARG A 149 10.58 -24.31 -31.41
N PHE A 150 11.19 -23.53 -32.30
CA PHE A 150 10.52 -22.97 -33.49
C PHE A 150 10.84 -23.73 -34.77
N ILE A 151 11.70 -24.75 -34.70
CA ILE A 151 12.01 -25.62 -35.83
C ILE A 151 11.07 -26.82 -35.72
N LYS A 152 9.97 -26.78 -36.50
CA LYS A 152 9.15 -27.95 -36.83
C LYS A 152 9.53 -28.44 -38.22
#